data_AF-A0A249T0R7-F1
#
_entry.id   AF-A0A249T0R7-F1
#
_cell.length_a   1.000
_cell.length_b   1.000
_cell.length_c   1.000
_cell.angle_alpha   90.00
_cell.angle_beta   90.00
_cell.angle_gamma   90.00
#
_symmetry.space_group_name_H-M   'P 1'
#
loop_
_entity.id
_entity.type
_entity.pdbx_description
1 polymer ?
#
loop_
_entity_poly.entity_id
_entity_poly.type
_entity_poly.pdbx_seq_one_letter_code
_entity_poly.pdbx_strand_id
1 'polypeptide(L)'
;MASLSLYEDIREMIARHFGFLAAYGFGAFEERQIAYEYHFEASSLQVTIDIWFEFTYETPVWVKLNGYFVQLIDPSLPLFTDYIRQLEALYTSPGDVIRCSDLADGYLQGGYEVYDRYLCGIAELLQRHTTILAGDMSLLEVNAAIAAEEQEQRRIAEQRERGVFVCTFSMDDVAIYEQEASSLEELRTILQEIWRSGMEIIEVLDGNGQPIPFTMDA
;
A
#
# COMPACT_ATOMS: atom_id res chain seq x y z
N MET A 1 7.71 -17.42 22.54
CA MET A 1 9.10 -16.96 22.77
C MET A 1 9.58 -16.53 21.40
N ALA A 2 10.17 -15.35 21.25
CA ALA A 2 10.72 -14.94 19.97
C ALA A 2 11.81 -15.92 19.53
N SER A 3 11.74 -16.36 18.28
CA SER A 3 12.84 -17.02 17.60
C SER A 3 13.86 -15.97 17.11
N LEU A 4 15.02 -16.40 16.61
CA LEU A 4 15.93 -15.50 15.87
C LEU A 4 15.50 -15.32 14.40
N SER A 5 14.29 -15.76 14.04
CA SER A 5 13.78 -15.81 12.68
C SER A 5 12.41 -15.13 12.60
N LEU A 6 12.39 -13.89 12.10
CA LEU A 6 11.15 -13.16 11.82
C LEU A 6 10.13 -14.05 11.10
N TYR A 7 10.58 -14.81 10.10
CA TYR A 7 9.73 -15.71 9.33
C TYR A 7 9.05 -16.78 10.20
N GLU A 8 9.79 -17.45 11.09
CA GLU A 8 9.22 -18.49 11.94
C GLU A 8 8.21 -17.89 12.91
N ASP A 9 8.55 -16.74 13.49
CA ASP A 9 7.69 -16.02 14.42
C ASP A 9 6.39 -15.52 13.76
N ILE A 10 6.46 -14.92 12.57
CA ILE A 10 5.26 -14.49 11.83
C ILE A 10 4.39 -15.70 11.48
N ARG A 11 4.98 -16.80 11.00
CA ARG A 11 4.23 -18.02 10.70
C ARG A 11 3.50 -18.57 11.93
N GLU A 12 4.15 -18.57 13.10
CA GLU A 12 3.53 -18.98 14.36
C GLU A 12 2.44 -18.00 14.82
N MET A 13 2.65 -16.69 14.69
CA MET A 13 1.65 -15.67 14.98
C MET A 13 0.41 -15.82 14.10
N ILE A 14 0.58 -16.09 12.81
CA ILE A 14 -0.53 -16.34 11.88
C ILE A 14 -1.33 -17.56 12.33
N ALA A 15 -0.67 -18.70 12.58
CA ALA A 15 -1.33 -19.91 13.04
C ALA A 15 -2.09 -19.71 14.35
N ARG A 16 -1.51 -18.95 15.28
CA ARG A 16 -2.09 -18.64 16.59
C ARG A 16 -3.31 -17.71 16.50
N HIS A 17 -3.22 -16.62 15.76
CA HIS A 17 -4.24 -15.56 15.77
C HIS A 17 -5.34 -15.77 14.74
N PHE A 18 -5.04 -16.41 13.61
CA PHE A 18 -5.98 -16.59 12.50
C PHE A 18 -6.60 -17.98 12.44
N GLY A 19 -6.33 -18.86 13.42
CA GLY A 19 -6.94 -20.19 13.50
C GLY A 19 -8.47 -20.19 13.53
N PHE A 20 -9.09 -19.09 13.96
CA PHE A 20 -10.56 -18.94 13.95
C PHE A 20 -11.17 -18.94 12.54
N LEU A 21 -10.39 -18.63 11.50
CA LEU A 21 -10.87 -18.59 10.11
C LEU A 21 -11.40 -19.94 9.62
N ALA A 22 -10.94 -21.05 10.20
CA ALA A 22 -11.47 -22.38 9.90
C ALA A 22 -12.98 -22.48 10.16
N ALA A 23 -13.50 -21.77 11.17
CA ALA A 23 -14.94 -21.70 11.45
C ALA A 23 -15.74 -20.97 10.38
N TYR A 24 -15.07 -20.18 9.53
CA TYR A 24 -15.63 -19.44 8.39
C TYR A 24 -15.35 -20.13 7.05
N GLY A 25 -14.88 -21.39 7.07
CA GLY A 25 -14.67 -22.19 5.87
C GLY A 25 -13.40 -21.87 5.08
N PHE A 26 -12.44 -21.18 5.70
CA PHE A 26 -11.10 -21.01 5.12
C PHE A 26 -10.30 -22.30 5.20
N GLY A 27 -9.48 -22.54 4.18
CA GLY A 27 -8.43 -23.55 4.22
C GLY A 27 -7.29 -23.18 5.19
N ALA A 28 -6.33 -24.08 5.32
CA ALA A 28 -5.05 -23.75 5.95
C ALA A 28 -4.32 -22.67 5.13
N PHE A 29 -3.46 -21.90 5.80
CA PHE A 29 -2.57 -20.97 5.12
C PHE A 29 -1.57 -21.74 4.26
N GLU A 30 -1.52 -21.41 2.98
CA GLU A 30 -0.51 -21.86 2.03
C GLU A 30 0.57 -20.78 1.93
N GLU A 31 1.83 -21.22 1.98
CA GLU A 31 2.96 -20.33 1.84
C GLU A 31 3.38 -20.22 0.37
N ARG A 32 3.65 -18.99 -0.07
CA ARG A 32 4.24 -18.69 -1.37
C ARG A 32 5.36 -17.68 -1.20
N GLN A 33 6.48 -17.94 -1.86
CA GLN A 33 7.58 -16.98 -1.93
C GLN A 33 7.58 -16.32 -3.31
N ILE A 34 7.53 -14.98 -3.34
CA ILE A 34 7.57 -14.19 -4.56
C ILE A 34 8.75 -13.22 -4.43
N ALA A 35 9.81 -13.44 -5.20
CA ALA A 35 11.06 -12.69 -5.06
C ALA A 35 11.58 -12.66 -3.61
N TYR A 36 11.58 -11.50 -2.96
CA TYR A 36 12.04 -11.28 -1.59
C TYR A 36 10.89 -11.27 -0.55
N GLU A 37 9.66 -11.54 -0.99
CA GLU A 37 8.44 -11.54 -0.17
C GLU A 37 7.99 -12.96 0.18
N TYR A 38 7.51 -13.12 1.41
CA TYR A 38 6.78 -14.30 1.86
C TYR A 38 5.31 -13.95 1.99
N HIS A 39 4.46 -14.73 1.32
CA HIS A 39 3.01 -14.64 1.37
C HIS A 39 2.44 -15.86 2.09
N PHE A 40 1.48 -15.61 2.96
CA PHE A 40 0.67 -16.61 3.62
C PHE A 40 -0.78 -16.36 3.21
N GLU A 41 -1.26 -17.20 2.29
CA GLU A 41 -2.60 -17.07 1.73
C GLU A 41 -3.54 -18.11 2.31
N ALA A 42 -4.74 -17.70 2.73
CA ALA A 42 -5.83 -18.61 3.08
C ALA A 42 -7.09 -18.18 2.35
N SER A 43 -7.81 -19.15 1.79
CA SER A 43 -9.03 -18.87 1.00
C SER A 43 -10.23 -19.65 1.50
N SER A 44 -11.39 -19.00 1.47
CA SER A 44 -12.72 -19.62 1.45
C SER A 44 -13.28 -19.55 0.03
N LEU A 45 -14.55 -19.94 -0.19
CA LEU A 45 -15.21 -19.80 -1.49
C LEU A 45 -15.38 -18.33 -1.92
N GLN A 46 -15.36 -17.38 -0.99
CA GLN A 46 -15.75 -15.99 -1.23
C GLN A 46 -14.62 -14.98 -0.94
N VAL A 47 -13.65 -15.38 -0.11
CA VAL A 47 -12.63 -14.47 0.43
C VAL A 47 -11.28 -15.13 0.43
N THR A 48 -10.27 -14.40 -0.04
CA THR A 48 -8.85 -14.72 0.08
C THR A 48 -8.24 -13.71 1.05
N ILE A 49 -7.56 -14.21 2.08
CA ILE A 49 -6.69 -13.41 2.95
C ILE A 49 -5.27 -13.66 2.51
N ASP A 50 -4.51 -12.58 2.30
CA ASP A 50 -3.08 -12.61 2.03
C ASP A 50 -2.35 -11.82 3.12
N ILE A 51 -1.43 -12.48 3.82
CA ILE A 51 -0.55 -11.85 4.81
C ILE A 51 0.87 -11.96 4.27
N TRP A 52 1.55 -10.83 4.06
CA TRP A 52 2.87 -10.85 3.45
C TRP A 52 3.86 -9.85 4.05
N PHE A 53 5.14 -10.13 3.90
CA PHE A 53 6.24 -9.27 4.31
C PHE A 53 7.50 -9.59 3.50
N GLU A 54 8.42 -8.63 3.40
CA GLU A 54 9.75 -8.87 2.83
C GLU A 54 10.67 -9.53 3.85
N PHE A 55 11.71 -10.24 3.41
CA PHE A 55 12.65 -10.93 4.32
C PHE A 55 13.63 -9.97 5.04
N THR A 56 13.12 -8.90 5.66
CA THR A 56 13.88 -7.96 6.48
C THR A 56 13.11 -7.56 7.74
N TYR A 57 13.81 -7.22 8.83
CA TYR A 57 13.17 -6.92 10.12
C TYR A 57 12.40 -5.61 10.15
N GLU A 58 12.75 -4.66 9.29
CA GLU A 58 12.16 -3.32 9.23
C GLU A 58 10.92 -3.24 8.35
N THR A 59 10.74 -4.21 7.45
CA THR A 59 9.61 -4.20 6.52
C THR A 59 8.31 -4.57 7.21
N PRO A 60 7.26 -3.74 7.08
CA PRO A 60 5.96 -4.05 7.66
C PRO A 60 5.40 -5.37 7.14
N VAL A 61 4.65 -6.04 8.00
CA VAL A 61 3.72 -7.09 7.63
C VAL A 61 2.43 -6.43 7.16
N TRP A 62 1.97 -6.86 6.00
CA TRP A 62 0.76 -6.37 5.37
C TRP A 62 -0.30 -7.44 5.34
N VAL A 63 -1.57 -7.03 5.35
CA VAL A 63 -2.71 -7.94 5.30
C VAL A 63 -3.76 -7.41 4.31
N LYS A 64 -4.20 -8.26 3.39
CA LYS A 64 -5.24 -7.97 2.40
C LYS A 64 -6.38 -8.99 2.44
N LEU A 65 -7.57 -8.54 2.04
CA LEU A 65 -8.76 -9.32 1.79
C LEU A 65 -9.22 -9.08 0.35
N ASN A 66 -9.20 -10.10 -0.50
CA ASN A 66 -9.53 -9.97 -1.93
C ASN A 66 -8.82 -8.79 -2.63
N GLY A 67 -7.57 -8.50 -2.24
CA GLY A 67 -6.78 -7.39 -2.77
C GLY A 67 -6.91 -6.06 -2.01
N TYR A 68 -7.93 -5.88 -1.16
CA TYR A 68 -8.10 -4.69 -0.35
C TYR A 68 -7.32 -4.77 0.96
N PHE A 69 -6.61 -3.70 1.32
CA PHE A 69 -5.91 -3.63 2.58
C PHE A 69 -6.87 -3.67 3.78
N VAL A 70 -6.54 -4.46 4.81
CA VAL A 70 -7.43 -4.69 5.95
C VAL A 70 -7.67 -3.43 6.80
N GLN A 71 -6.76 -2.45 6.77
CA GLN A 71 -6.99 -1.16 7.44
C GLN A 71 -8.19 -0.39 6.88
N LEU A 72 -8.66 -0.73 5.67
CA LEU A 72 -9.87 -0.14 5.09
C LEU A 72 -11.16 -0.63 5.75
N ILE A 73 -11.13 -1.65 6.62
CA ILE A 73 -12.31 -2.03 7.41
C ILE A 73 -12.70 -0.91 8.37
N ASP A 74 -11.70 -0.32 9.04
CA ASP A 74 -11.88 0.82 9.94
C ASP A 74 -10.67 1.76 9.80
N PRO A 75 -10.72 2.72 8.86
CA PRO A 75 -9.63 3.67 8.64
C PRO A 75 -9.32 4.56 9.85
N SER A 76 -10.25 4.67 10.80
CA SER A 76 -10.08 5.48 12.00
C SER A 76 -9.36 4.75 13.13
N LEU A 77 -9.26 3.41 13.04
CA LEU A 77 -8.59 2.60 14.04
C LEU A 77 -7.08 2.84 13.97
N PRO A 78 -6.43 3.33 15.05
CA PRO A 78 -5.01 3.67 15.02
C PRO A 78 -4.09 2.44 14.97
N LEU A 79 -4.63 1.23 14.84
CA LEU A 79 -3.88 -0.02 14.87
C LEU A 79 -2.72 -0.03 13.86
N PHE A 80 -2.98 0.37 12.61
CA PHE A 80 -1.97 0.38 11.57
C PHE A 80 -0.97 1.54 11.74
N THR A 81 -1.45 2.74 12.07
CA THR A 81 -0.58 3.91 12.27
C THR A 81 0.32 3.76 13.50
N ASP A 82 -0.19 3.20 14.60
CA ASP A 82 0.61 2.87 15.78
C ASP A 82 1.62 1.76 15.50
N TYR A 83 1.26 0.78 14.68
CA TYR A 83 2.15 -0.29 14.25
C TYR A 83 3.35 0.26 13.46
N ILE A 84 3.10 1.05 12.41
CA ILE A 84 4.16 1.67 11.61
C ILE A 84 5.05 2.57 12.47
N ARG A 85 4.46 3.43 13.30
CA ARG A 85 5.22 4.30 14.21
C ARG A 85 6.12 3.53 15.19
N GLN A 86 5.67 2.38 15.67
CA GLN A 86 6.47 1.53 16.56
C GLN A 86 7.60 0.84 15.81
N LEU A 87 7.37 0.37 14.58
CA LEU A 87 8.45 -0.18 13.74
C LEU A 87 9.50 0.89 13.42
N GLU A 88 9.07 2.09 13.00
CA GLU A 88 9.97 3.22 12.76
C GLU A 88 10.80 3.52 14.01
N ALA A 89 10.19 3.57 15.20
CA ALA A 89 10.93 3.80 16.44
C ALA A 89 11.97 2.72 16.77
N LEU A 90 11.76 1.47 16.35
CA LEU A 90 12.69 0.36 16.56
C LEU A 90 13.85 0.36 15.56
N TYR A 91 13.61 0.80 14.32
CA TYR A 91 14.57 0.66 13.23
C TYR A 91 15.12 2.00 12.70
N THR A 92 14.72 3.14 13.27
CA THR A 92 15.32 4.44 12.95
C THR A 92 16.72 4.54 13.57
N SER A 93 17.76 4.60 12.73
CA SER A 93 19.14 4.86 13.16
C SER A 93 19.49 6.35 13.06
N PRO A 94 20.16 6.97 14.06
CA PRO A 94 20.63 8.36 14.00
C PRO A 94 21.74 8.66 12.97
N GLY A 95 22.10 7.71 12.13
CA GLY A 95 22.95 7.91 10.95
C GLY A 95 22.46 7.03 9.82
N ASP A 96 22.58 7.49 8.58
CA ASP A 96 22.04 6.90 7.34
C ASP A 96 22.51 5.46 7.01
N VAL A 97 23.09 4.74 7.98
CA VAL A 97 23.53 3.36 7.86
C VAL A 97 22.94 2.55 9.02
N ILE A 98 21.92 1.75 8.73
CA ILE A 98 21.44 0.68 9.60
C ILE A 98 22.30 -0.55 9.34
N ARG A 99 22.95 -1.11 10.36
CA ARG A 99 23.68 -2.37 10.22
C ARG A 99 22.71 -3.54 10.40
N CYS A 100 22.97 -4.68 9.74
CA CYS A 100 22.15 -5.87 9.93
C CYS A 100 22.06 -6.35 11.39
N SER A 101 23.08 -6.06 12.22
CA SER A 101 23.04 -6.31 13.67
C SER A 101 21.96 -5.48 14.37
N ASP A 102 21.82 -4.22 13.95
CA ASP A 102 20.91 -3.26 14.57
C ASP A 102 19.44 -3.64 14.27
N LEU A 103 19.20 -4.25 13.10
CA LEU A 103 17.91 -4.82 12.72
C LEU A 103 17.54 -6.04 13.58
N ALA A 104 18.47 -6.96 13.80
CA ALA A 104 18.22 -8.12 14.67
C ALA A 104 18.01 -7.69 16.13
N ASP A 105 18.78 -6.70 16.60
CA ASP A 105 18.63 -6.15 17.94
C ASP A 105 17.29 -5.43 18.11
N GLY A 106 16.85 -4.63 17.14
CA GLY A 106 15.53 -3.99 17.16
C GLY A 106 14.39 -5.02 17.21
N TYR A 107 14.53 -6.12 16.48
CA TYR A 107 13.58 -7.22 16.54
C TYR A 107 13.51 -7.86 17.94
N LEU A 108 14.66 -8.17 18.53
CA LEU A 108 14.77 -8.75 19.87
C LEU A 108 14.33 -7.79 20.99
N GLN A 109 14.44 -6.49 20.78
CA GLN A 109 14.06 -5.46 21.77
C GLN A 109 12.56 -5.19 21.80
N GLY A 110 11.82 -5.50 20.74
CA GLY A 110 10.38 -5.27 20.70
C GLY A 110 9.68 -5.53 19.37
N GLY A 111 10.42 -5.82 18.29
CA GLY A 111 9.82 -6.11 16.99
C GLY A 111 8.83 -7.28 17.06
N TYR A 112 9.21 -8.36 17.75
CA TYR A 112 8.31 -9.51 17.96
C TYR A 112 6.95 -9.07 18.54
N GLU A 113 6.93 -8.31 19.63
CA GLU A 113 5.70 -7.85 20.29
C GLU A 113 4.89 -6.89 19.42
N VAL A 114 5.57 -6.07 18.60
CA VAL A 114 4.92 -5.14 17.68
C VAL A 114 4.19 -5.90 16.57
N TYR A 115 4.85 -6.88 15.94
CA TYR A 115 4.20 -7.76 14.95
C TYR A 115 3.07 -8.58 15.58
N ASP A 116 3.29 -9.14 16.77
CA ASP A 116 2.32 -9.97 17.47
C ASP A 116 1.03 -9.20 17.76
N ARG A 117 1.17 -7.98 18.29
CA ARG A 117 0.03 -7.11 18.62
C ARG A 117 -0.71 -6.66 17.37
N TYR A 118 0.01 -6.34 16.29
CA TYR A 118 -0.60 -5.97 15.03
C TYR A 118 -1.46 -7.11 14.47
N LEU A 119 -0.89 -8.32 14.32
CA LEU A 119 -1.61 -9.48 13.80
C LEU A 119 -2.79 -9.91 14.69
N CYS A 120 -2.63 -9.84 16.02
CA CYS A 120 -3.73 -10.04 16.95
C CYS A 120 -4.86 -9.02 16.74
N GLY A 121 -4.51 -7.73 16.64
CA GLY A 121 -5.47 -6.65 16.39
C GLY A 121 -6.20 -6.80 15.06
N ILE A 122 -5.53 -7.28 14.01
CA ILE A 122 -6.18 -7.62 12.74
C ILE A 122 -7.15 -8.79 12.92
N ALA A 123 -6.74 -9.86 13.61
CA ALA A 123 -7.63 -10.98 13.89
C ALA A 123 -8.90 -10.54 14.67
N GLU A 124 -8.74 -9.70 15.69
CA GLU A 124 -9.86 -9.12 16.45
C GLU A 124 -10.75 -8.21 15.58
N LEU A 125 -10.15 -7.43 14.67
CA LEU A 125 -10.89 -6.61 13.71
C LEU A 125 -11.77 -7.48 12.80
N LEU A 126 -11.22 -8.56 12.25
CA LEU A 126 -11.95 -9.50 11.40
C LEU A 126 -13.06 -10.24 12.17
N GLN A 127 -12.80 -10.64 13.42
CA GLN A 127 -13.81 -11.29 14.27
C GLN A 127 -15.00 -10.37 14.58
N ARG A 128 -14.82 -9.05 14.58
CA ARG A 128 -15.91 -8.07 14.72
C ARG A 128 -16.66 -7.79 13.42
N HIS A 129 -16.04 -8.07 12.27
CA HIS A 129 -16.57 -7.79 10.94
C HIS A 129 -16.79 -9.09 10.14
N THR A 130 -17.55 -10.01 10.72
CA THR A 130 -17.76 -11.35 10.17
C THR A 130 -18.48 -11.37 8.82
N THR A 131 -19.22 -10.31 8.48
CA THR A 131 -19.85 -10.16 7.16
C THR A 131 -18.82 -10.10 6.03
N ILE A 132 -17.65 -9.49 6.30
CA ILE A 132 -16.53 -9.46 5.35
C ILE A 132 -15.99 -10.87 5.12
N LEU A 133 -15.83 -11.66 6.20
CA LEU A 133 -15.43 -13.07 6.10
C LEU A 133 -16.46 -13.93 5.34
N ALA A 134 -17.72 -13.49 5.33
CA ALA A 134 -18.80 -14.09 4.56
C ALA A 134 -18.88 -13.59 3.10
N GLY A 135 -17.97 -12.70 2.65
CA GLY A 135 -17.88 -12.23 1.26
C GLY A 135 -18.42 -10.82 0.99
N ASP A 136 -18.97 -10.13 2.00
CA ASP A 136 -19.45 -8.76 1.82
C ASP A 136 -18.27 -7.77 1.85
N MET A 137 -17.81 -7.39 0.66
CA MET A 137 -16.69 -6.47 0.46
C MET A 137 -17.11 -5.00 0.31
N SER A 138 -18.41 -4.69 0.36
CA SER A 138 -18.90 -3.34 0.05
C SER A 138 -18.32 -2.26 0.96
N LEU A 139 -18.04 -2.58 2.23
CA LEU A 139 -17.36 -1.64 3.13
C LEU A 139 -15.94 -1.30 2.66
N LEU A 140 -15.17 -2.32 2.25
CA LEU A 140 -13.80 -2.15 1.76
C LEU A 140 -13.77 -1.40 0.42
N GLU A 141 -14.71 -1.70 -0.48
CA GLU A 141 -14.85 -1.02 -1.76
C GLU A 141 -15.12 0.48 -1.60
N VAL A 142 -16.08 0.83 -0.74
CA VAL A 142 -16.42 2.23 -0.46
C VAL A 142 -15.23 2.96 0.17
N ASN A 143 -14.59 2.36 1.17
CA ASN A 143 -13.46 3.00 1.84
C ASN A 143 -12.23 3.10 0.93
N ALA A 144 -12.02 2.14 0.02
CA ALA A 144 -10.99 2.23 -1.00
C ALA A 144 -11.24 3.40 -1.97
N ALA A 145 -12.48 3.59 -2.41
CA ALA A 145 -12.84 4.71 -3.28
C ALA A 145 -12.62 6.07 -2.61
N ILE A 146 -13.00 6.19 -1.33
CA ILE A 146 -12.75 7.40 -0.53
C ILE A 146 -11.25 7.66 -0.41
N ALA A 147 -10.46 6.64 -0.07
CA ALA A 147 -9.02 6.78 0.09
C ALA A 147 -8.33 7.18 -1.23
N ALA A 148 -8.77 6.62 -2.36
CA ALA A 148 -8.26 6.98 -3.68
C ALA A 148 -8.56 8.44 -4.03
N GLU A 149 -9.78 8.91 -3.78
CA GLU A 149 -10.16 10.32 -3.98
C GLU A 149 -9.33 11.25 -3.08
N GLU A 150 -9.16 10.92 -1.80
CA GLU A 150 -8.34 11.73 -0.89
C GLU A 150 -6.87 11.80 -1.33
N GLN A 151 -6.31 10.69 -1.81
CA GLN A 151 -4.95 10.65 -2.33
C GLN A 151 -4.81 11.52 -3.58
N GLU A 152 -5.79 11.45 -4.48
CA GLU A 152 -5.82 12.28 -5.69
C GLU A 152 -5.90 13.77 -5.36
N GLN A 153 -6.78 14.16 -4.43
CA GLN A 153 -6.88 15.54 -3.98
C GLN A 153 -5.59 16.06 -3.33
N ARG A 154 -4.89 15.22 -2.54
CA ARG A 154 -3.58 15.56 -1.97
C ARG A 154 -2.53 15.75 -3.05
N ARG A 155 -2.47 14.83 -4.02
CA ARG A 155 -1.55 14.92 -5.16
C ARG A 155 -1.76 16.21 -5.96
N ILE A 156 -3.01 16.54 -6.29
CA ILE A 156 -3.36 17.80 -6.97
C ILE A 156 -2.94 19.02 -6.13
N ALA A 157 -3.16 18.97 -4.80
CA ALA A 157 -2.75 20.06 -3.91
C ALA A 157 -1.22 20.24 -3.85
N GLU A 158 -0.46 19.15 -3.78
CA GLU A 158 1.01 19.16 -3.80
C GLU A 158 1.56 19.67 -5.13
N GLN A 159 0.95 19.28 -6.26
CA GLN A 159 1.30 19.80 -7.58
C GLN A 159 1.07 21.31 -7.67
N ARG A 160 -0.04 21.79 -7.12
CA ARG A 160 -0.33 23.24 -7.05
C ARG A 160 0.66 23.97 -6.15
N GLU A 161 1.03 23.40 -5.02
CA GLU A 161 2.04 23.98 -4.13
C GLU A 161 3.41 24.09 -4.81
N ARG A 162 3.79 23.06 -5.59
CA ARG A 162 5.02 23.05 -6.39
C ARG A 162 4.94 23.94 -7.63
N GLY A 163 3.75 24.39 -8.02
CA GLY A 163 3.51 25.20 -9.21
C GLY A 163 3.90 24.50 -10.51
N VAL A 164 3.78 23.16 -10.56
CA VAL A 164 4.14 22.37 -11.75
C VAL A 164 3.03 22.38 -12.79
N PHE A 165 3.42 22.36 -14.05
CA PHE A 165 2.52 22.11 -15.16
C PHE A 165 2.24 20.62 -15.25
N VAL A 166 1.02 20.24 -15.64
CA VAL A 166 0.62 18.85 -15.76
C VAL A 166 0.09 18.62 -17.17
N CYS A 167 0.56 17.57 -17.84
CA CYS A 167 0.06 17.15 -19.14
C CYS A 167 -0.49 15.72 -19.04
N THR A 168 -1.75 15.56 -19.45
CA THR A 168 -2.45 14.28 -19.48
C THR A 168 -2.63 13.85 -20.93
N PHE A 169 -2.25 12.62 -21.27
CA PHE A 169 -2.28 12.10 -22.64
C PHE A 169 -2.66 10.62 -22.69
N SER A 170 -3.19 10.16 -23.83
CA SER A 170 -3.54 8.75 -24.06
C SER A 170 -2.61 8.09 -25.08
N MET A 171 -2.41 6.79 -24.88
CA MET A 171 -1.91 5.89 -25.91
C MET A 171 -3.04 4.92 -26.28
N ASP A 172 -3.51 5.00 -27.52
CA ASP A 172 -4.52 4.11 -28.12
C ASP A 172 -5.86 4.00 -27.36
N ASP A 173 -6.35 5.07 -26.73
CA ASP A 173 -7.62 5.13 -25.97
C ASP A 173 -7.76 4.14 -24.79
N VAL A 174 -6.68 3.42 -24.43
CA VAL A 174 -6.70 2.38 -23.39
C VAL A 174 -5.98 2.82 -22.13
N ALA A 175 -4.90 3.58 -22.24
CA ALA A 175 -4.10 4.02 -21.11
C ALA A 175 -3.96 5.54 -21.08
N ILE A 176 -4.28 6.14 -19.93
CA ILE A 176 -4.09 7.56 -19.63
C ILE A 176 -2.81 7.70 -18.82
N TYR A 177 -1.94 8.60 -19.27
CA TYR A 177 -0.68 8.93 -18.64
C TYR A 177 -0.67 10.39 -18.24
N GLU A 178 0.11 10.70 -17.20
CA GLU A 178 0.35 12.05 -16.74
C GLU A 178 1.86 12.31 -16.68
N GLN A 179 2.28 13.50 -17.10
CA GLN A 179 3.64 14.01 -16.91
C GLN A 179 3.62 15.41 -16.29
N GLU A 180 4.53 15.64 -15.35
CA GLU A 180 4.76 16.94 -14.73
C GLU A 180 5.90 17.69 -15.42
N ALA A 181 5.78 19.01 -15.52
CA ALA A 181 6.85 19.92 -15.92
C ALA A 181 7.04 21.04 -14.89
N SER A 182 8.29 21.30 -14.53
CA SER A 182 8.68 22.37 -13.61
C SER A 182 8.79 23.75 -14.27
N SER A 183 8.70 23.80 -15.61
CA SER A 183 8.78 25.05 -16.37
C SER A 183 8.05 24.95 -17.72
N LEU A 184 7.76 26.10 -18.33
CA LEU A 184 7.15 26.16 -19.68
C LEU A 184 8.04 25.54 -20.77
N GLU A 185 9.36 25.62 -20.62
CA GLU A 185 10.31 25.04 -21.59
C GLU A 185 10.30 23.51 -21.55
N GLU A 186 10.26 22.96 -20.33
CA GLU A 186 10.10 21.52 -20.10
C GLU A 186 8.73 21.04 -20.60
N LEU A 187 7.66 21.76 -20.27
CA LEU A 187 6.31 21.47 -20.76
C LEU A 187 6.28 21.41 -22.29
N ARG A 188 6.91 22.39 -22.95
CA ARG A 188 6.98 22.43 -24.42
C ARG A 188 7.72 21.21 -24.98
N THR A 189 8.80 20.78 -24.32
CA THR A 189 9.57 19.60 -24.73
C THR A 189 8.72 18.34 -24.62
N ILE A 190 8.05 18.15 -23.48
CA ILE A 190 7.13 17.03 -23.24
C ILE A 190 6.03 16.97 -24.31
N LEU A 191 5.35 18.10 -24.56
CA LEU A 191 4.29 18.16 -25.56
C LEU A 191 4.80 17.78 -26.96
N GLN A 192 6.00 18.26 -27.34
CA GLN A 192 6.61 17.89 -28.62
C GLN A 192 6.93 16.39 -28.72
N GLU A 193 7.37 15.76 -27.64
CA GLU A 193 7.64 14.32 -27.60
C GLU A 193 6.36 13.49 -27.72
N ILE A 194 5.30 13.86 -26.98
CA ILE A 194 3.98 13.23 -27.03
C ILE A 194 3.43 13.30 -28.46
N TRP A 195 3.43 14.49 -29.07
CA TRP A 195 2.97 14.68 -30.44
C TRP A 195 3.79 13.86 -31.45
N ARG A 196 5.13 13.89 -31.37
CA ARG A 196 5.99 13.12 -32.28
C ARG A 196 5.76 11.62 -32.20
N SER A 197 5.31 11.15 -31.04
CA SER A 197 4.99 9.76 -30.78
C SER A 197 3.58 9.37 -31.25
N GLY A 198 2.78 10.32 -31.74
CA GLY A 198 1.41 10.09 -32.19
C GLY A 198 0.41 9.87 -31.04
N MET A 199 0.77 10.24 -29.81
CA MET A 199 -0.10 10.16 -28.65
C MET A 199 -1.10 11.32 -28.63
N GLU A 200 -2.30 11.09 -28.10
CA GLU A 200 -3.33 12.12 -28.00
C GLU A 200 -3.19 12.88 -26.68
N ILE A 201 -3.08 14.20 -26.74
CA ILE A 201 -3.10 15.03 -25.53
C ILE A 201 -4.54 15.30 -25.14
N ILE A 202 -4.89 14.90 -23.92
CA ILE A 202 -6.22 15.05 -23.34
C ILE A 202 -6.36 16.43 -22.69
N GLU A 203 -5.37 16.81 -21.87
CA GLU A 203 -5.42 18.05 -21.09
C GLU A 203 -4.01 18.57 -20.77
N VAL A 204 -3.88 19.89 -20.65
CA VAL A 204 -2.68 20.55 -20.11
C VAL A 204 -3.12 21.58 -19.08
N LEU A 205 -2.58 21.49 -17.88
CA LEU A 205 -2.90 22.35 -16.74
C LEU A 205 -1.67 23.17 -16.33
N ASP A 206 -1.90 24.42 -15.90
CA ASP A 206 -0.88 25.26 -15.27
C ASP A 206 -0.66 24.89 -13.80
N GLY A 207 0.31 25.55 -13.16
CA GLY A 207 0.61 25.38 -11.73
C GLY A 207 -0.54 25.71 -10.77
N ASN A 208 -1.66 26.27 -11.26
CA ASN A 208 -2.88 26.50 -10.49
C ASN A 208 -3.99 25.50 -10.83
N GLY A 209 -3.71 24.52 -11.69
CA GLY A 209 -4.70 23.58 -12.21
C GLY A 209 -5.68 24.20 -13.20
N GLN A 210 -5.32 25.31 -13.86
CA GLN A 210 -6.12 25.93 -14.91
C GLN A 210 -5.72 25.37 -16.28
N PRO A 211 -6.68 25.03 -17.15
CA PRO A 211 -6.38 24.60 -18.51
C PRO A 211 -5.55 25.63 -19.27
N ILE A 212 -4.43 25.19 -19.83
CA ILE A 212 -3.61 25.98 -20.75
C ILE A 212 -4.05 25.64 -22.17
N PRO A 213 -4.53 26.63 -22.94
CA PRO A 213 -4.71 26.44 -24.38
C PRO A 213 -3.34 26.18 -25.01
N PHE A 214 -3.17 25.03 -25.65
CA PHE A 214 -2.00 24.75 -26.46
C PHE A 214 -2.43 24.59 -27.91
N THR A 215 -1.77 25.33 -28.80
CA THR A 215 -1.82 25.11 -30.23
C THR A 215 -0.47 24.57 -30.65
N MET A 216 -0.47 23.38 -31.21
CA MET A 216 0.71 22.84 -31.85
C MET A 216 0.74 23.40 -33.26
N ASP A 217 1.47 24.49 -33.42
CA ASP A 217 1.74 25.02 -34.75
C ASP A 217 2.56 23.98 -35.54
N ALA A 218 2.04 23.61 -36.71
CA ALA A 218 2.59 22.60 -37.61
C ALA A 218 3.93 23.01 -38.24
#